data_AF-W9XGX8-F1
#
_entry.id   AF-W9XGX8-F1
#
_cell.length_a   1.000
_cell.length_b   1.000
_cell.length_c   1.000
_cell.angle_alpha   90.00
_cell.angle_beta   90.00
_cell.angle_gamma   90.00
#
_symmetry.space_group_name_H-M   'P 1'
#
loop_
_entity.id
_entity.type
_entity.pdbx_description
1 polymer ?
#
loop_
_entity_poly.entity_id
_entity_poly.type
_entity_poly.pdbx_seq_one_letter_code
_entity_poly.pdbx_strand_id
1 'polypeptide(L)' 'ATCDKYLCPNTLACVHFPHHCPCPHPDVEDKVELGEGIAICASRGGFKVGETARKIELARKGLL' A
#
# COMPACT_ATOMS: atom_id res chain seq x y z
N ALA A 1 18.02 -5.58 -12.82
CA ALA A 1 17.98 -4.11 -12.65
C ALA A 1 18.85 -3.76 -11.46
N THR A 2 19.81 -2.84 -11.62
CA THR A 2 20.61 -2.32 -10.51
C THR A 2 19.93 -1.06 -10.00
N CYS A 3 19.36 -1.11 -8.78
CA CYS A 3 18.83 0.06 -8.10
C CYS A 3 19.83 0.52 -7.04
N ASP A 4 20.00 1.83 -6.87
CA ASP A 4 20.96 2.39 -5.90
C ASP A 4 20.56 2.16 -4.44
N LYS A 5 19.26 1.93 -4.17
CA LYS A 5 18.69 1.92 -2.81
C LYS A 5 17.80 0.74 -2.54
N TYR A 6 16.63 0.70 -3.18
CA TYR A 6 15.68 -0.39 -2.98
C TYR A 6 15.00 -0.77 -4.29
N LEU A 7 14.93 -2.07 -4.57
CA LEU A 7 14.20 -2.65 -5.69
C LEU A 7 12.89 -3.25 -5.15
N CYS A 8 11.75 -2.73 -5.60
CA CYS A 8 10.44 -3.24 -5.23
C CYS A 8 10.22 -4.63 -5.83
N PRO A 9 9.99 -5.69 -5.03
CA PRO A 9 9.92 -7.07 -5.54
C PRO A 9 8.72 -7.30 -6.46
N ASN A 10 7.61 -6.59 -6.23
CA ASN A 10 6.35 -6.83 -6.94
C ASN A 10 6.18 -5.98 -8.21
N THR A 11 6.89 -4.86 -8.31
CA THR A 11 6.74 -3.90 -9.43
C THR A 11 8.04 -3.63 -10.17
N LEU A 12 9.17 -4.15 -9.68
CA LEU A 12 10.52 -3.93 -10.21
C LEU A 12 10.92 -2.44 -10.29
N ALA A 13 10.23 -1.57 -9.54
CA ALA A 13 10.55 -0.15 -9.44
C ALA A 13 11.75 0.08 -8.51
N CYS A 14 12.63 1.02 -8.88
CA CYS A 14 13.69 1.50 -8.01
C CYS A 14 13.17 2.67 -7.17
N VAL A 15 13.24 2.55 -5.84
CA VAL A 15 12.79 3.60 -4.90
C VAL A 15 13.79 3.82 -3.78
N HIS A 16 13.60 4.90 -3.02
CA HIS A 16 14.49 5.30 -1.94
C HIS A 16 14.20 4.60 -0.61
N PHE A 17 12.94 4.28 -0.35
CA PHE A 17 12.46 3.59 0.85
C PHE A 17 11.41 2.53 0.49
N PRO A 18 11.30 1.41 1.22
CA PRO A 18 10.34 0.35 0.89
C PRO A 18 8.88 0.81 0.80
N HIS A 19 8.43 1.70 1.69
CA HIS A 19 7.07 2.25 1.63
C HIS A 19 6.83 3.19 0.46
N HIS A 20 7.85 3.58 -0.31
CA HIS A 20 7.67 4.32 -1.56
C HIS A 20 7.34 3.43 -2.76
N CYS A 21 7.36 2.10 -2.60
CA CYS A 21 6.99 1.20 -3.69
C CYS A 21 5.57 1.49 -4.22
N PRO A 22 5.36 1.47 -5.54
CA PRO A 22 4.02 1.53 -6.12
C PRO A 22 3.31 0.19 -5.92
N CYS A 23 1.98 0.23 -5.90
CA CYS A 23 1.17 -1.00 -5.86
C CYS A 23 1.17 -1.69 -7.23
N PRO A 24 1.16 -3.03 -7.28
CA PRO A 24 1.19 -3.78 -8.54
C PRO A 24 -0.03 -3.55 -9.44
N HIS A 25 -1.20 -3.28 -8.85
CA HIS A 25 -2.45 -3.11 -9.58
C HIS A 25 -3.11 -1.75 -9.26
N PRO A 26 -2.55 -0.63 -9.75
CA PRO A 26 -3.00 0.73 -9.37
C PRO A 26 -4.45 1.04 -9.75
N ASP A 27 -5.05 0.28 -10.67
CA ASP A 27 -6.45 0.43 -11.08
C ASP A 27 -7.45 -0.15 -10.06
N VAL A 28 -7.02 -1.13 -9.26
CA VAL A 28 -7.88 -1.88 -8.34
C VAL A 28 -7.35 -1.95 -6.91
N GLU A 29 -6.20 -1.35 -6.63
CA GLU A 29 -5.59 -1.25 -5.30
C GLU A 29 -5.40 0.20 -4.89
N ASP A 30 -5.53 0.43 -3.59
CA ASP A 30 -5.13 1.67 -2.93
C ASP A 30 -3.91 1.39 -2.05
N LYS A 31 -2.98 2.32 -2.09
CA LYS A 31 -1.82 2.35 -1.20
C LYS A 31 -2.19 3.08 0.08
N VAL A 32 -1.96 2.43 1.23
CA VAL A 32 -2.27 3.01 2.54
C VAL A 32 -1.06 2.89 3.46
N GLU A 33 -0.70 3.99 4.12
CA GLU A 33 0.39 4.03 5.08
C GLU A 33 -0.13 3.68 6.49
N LEU A 34 0.39 2.59 7.05
CA LEU A 34 -0.04 2.07 8.35
C LEU A 34 0.62 2.78 9.55
N GLY A 35 1.61 3.63 9.28
CA GLY A 35 2.53 4.15 10.29
C GLY A 35 3.85 3.39 10.25
N GLU A 36 4.86 3.89 10.98
CA GLU A 36 6.18 3.24 11.12
C GLU A 36 6.92 2.99 9.80
N GLY A 37 6.62 3.78 8.76
CA GLY A 37 7.24 3.61 7.44
C GLY A 37 6.82 2.31 6.74
N ILE A 38 5.65 1.76 7.10
CA ILE A 38 5.02 0.61 6.46
C ILE A 38 3.86 1.11 5.59
N ALA A 39 3.86 0.69 4.32
CA ALA A 39 2.74 0.88 3.41
C ALA A 39 2.23 -0.48 2.93
N ILE A 40 0.91 -0.60 2.80
CA ILE A 40 0.26 -1.77 2.23
C ILE A 40 -0.48 -1.39 0.95
N CYS A 41 -0.58 -2.35 0.04
CA CYS A 41 -1.48 -2.30 -1.10
C CYS A 41 -2.72 -3.12 -0.73
N ALA A 42 -3.87 -2.45 -0.68
CA ALA A 42 -5.12 -3.08 -0.34
C ALA A 42 -6.09 -2.93 -1.50
N SER A 43 -6.86 -3.97 -1.79
CA SER A 43 -7.88 -3.90 -2.83
C SER A 43 -8.85 -2.75 -2.55
N ARG A 44 -9.19 -1.96 -3.58
CA ARG A 44 -10.32 -1.03 -3.59
C ARG A 44 -11.65 -1.74 -3.37
N GLY A 45 -11.67 -3.07 -3.54
CA GLY A 45 -12.82 -3.95 -3.40
C GLY A 45 -13.49 -3.84 -2.04
N GLY A 46 -14.49 -2.97 -2.00
CA GLY A 46 -15.44 -2.78 -0.92
C GLY A 46 -16.79 -2.36 -1.50
N PHE A 47 -17.84 -2.34 -0.68
CA PHE A 47 -19.18 -1.96 -1.12
C PHE A 47 -19.24 -0.50 -1.61
N LYS A 48 -18.28 0.36 -1.22
CA LYS A 48 -18.16 1.77 -1.62
C LYS A 48 -16.70 2.25 -1.74
N VAL A 49 -16.47 3.30 -2.53
CA VAL A 49 -15.20 4.02 -2.63
C VAL A 49 -14.75 4.50 -1.24
N GLY A 50 -13.47 4.32 -0.91
CA GLY A 50 -12.89 4.70 0.38
C GLY A 50 -13.22 3.75 1.55
N GLU A 51 -13.99 2.69 1.32
CA GLU A 51 -14.30 1.69 2.35
C GLU A 51 -13.04 0.99 2.86
N THR A 52 -12.11 0.65 1.96
CA THR A 52 -10.85 -0.01 2.32
C THR A 52 -10.04 0.82 3.31
N ALA A 53 -9.88 2.13 3.04
CA ALA A 53 -9.19 3.05 3.96
C ALA A 53 -9.89 3.11 5.32
N ARG A 54 -11.23 3.19 5.33
CA ARG A 54 -12.03 3.17 6.56
C ARG A 54 -11.86 1.86 7.34
N LYS A 55 -11.90 0.71 6.67
CA LYS A 55 -11.66 -0.61 7.30
C LYS A 55 -10.27 -0.66 7.91
N ILE A 56 -9.25 -0.17 7.21
CA ILE A 56 -7.88 -0.11 7.73
C ILE A 56 -7.81 0.78 8.99
N GLU A 57 -8.50 1.92 9.00
CA GLU A 57 -8.55 2.79 10.17
C GLU A 57 -9.25 2.11 11.36
N LEU A 58 -10.38 1.44 11.12
CA LEU A 58 -11.10 0.67 12.13
C LEU A 58 -10.23 -0.48 12.67
N ALA A 59 -9.46 -1.16 11.81
CA ALA A 59 -8.55 -2.24 12.19
C ALA A 59 -7.50 -1.73 13.17
N ARG A 60 -6.90 -0.56 12.86
CA ARG A 60 -5.90 0.07 13.71
C ARG A 60 -6.45 0.43 15.09
N LYS A 61 -7.74 0.74 15.17
CA LYS A 61 -8.45 1.07 16.41
C LYS A 61 -9.02 -0.17 17.13
N GLY A 62 -8.94 -1.37 16.52
CA GLY A 62 -9.55 -2.59 17.06
C GLY A 62 -11.09 -2.61 17.00
N LEU A 63 -11.68 -1.93 16.02
CA LEU A 63 -13.13 -1.70 15.88
C LEU A 63 -13.74 -2.37 14.63
N LEU A 64 -13.16 -3.49 14.18
CA LEU A 64 -13.49 -4.16 12.92
C LEU A 64 -14.35 -5.41 13.14
#